data_AF-A0A5R9LX18-F1
#
_entry.id   AF-A0A5R9LX18-F1
#
_cell.length_a   1.000
_cell.length_b   1.000
_cell.length_c   1.000
_cell.angle_alpha   90.00
_cell.angle_beta   90.00
_cell.angle_gamma   90.00
#
_symmetry.space_group_name_H-M   'P 1'
#
loop_
_entity.id
_entity.type
_entity.pdbx_description
1 polymer ?
#
loop_
_entity_poly.entity_id
_entity_poly.type
_entity_poly.pdbx_seq_one_letter_code
_entity_poly.pdbx_strand_id
1 'polypeptide(L)'
;MTHDLSGRAADKRSGFARWLAGRDCTNCWKAARDSNTESREEWLAGKRAEEQQAAVEWAKRFDMPPLEGPERALDWGERSRHQLMTAAHTALVVEGTWDEADWAELEEKARAITRAGWWLDQRDTEGSDLLELLDAATEHDVGNENPFR
;
A
#
# COMPACT_ATOMS: atom_id res chain seq x y z
N MET A 1 -35.00 9.31 18.02
CA MET A 1 -35.79 8.66 16.95
C MET A 1 -36.74 7.68 17.62
N THR A 2 -38.04 7.80 17.43
CA THR A 2 -39.03 6.91 18.08
C THR A 2 -39.45 5.86 17.07
N HIS A 3 -39.18 4.58 17.35
CA HIS A 3 -39.59 3.48 16.48
C HIS A 3 -41.03 3.07 16.79
N ASP A 4 -41.92 3.13 15.80
CA ASP A 4 -43.26 2.56 15.94
C ASP A 4 -43.20 1.03 15.93
N LEU A 5 -43.69 0.42 17.00
CA LEU A 5 -43.73 -1.03 17.20
C LEU A 5 -45.15 -1.60 17.14
N SER A 6 -46.15 -0.78 16.78
CA SER A 6 -47.56 -1.16 16.70
C SER A 6 -47.80 -2.35 15.77
N GLY A 7 -47.04 -2.43 14.66
CA GLY A 7 -47.08 -3.51 13.68
C GLY A 7 -46.43 -4.84 14.13
N ARG A 8 -45.83 -4.92 15.32
CA ARG A 8 -45.28 -6.17 15.87
C ARG A 8 -46.25 -6.82 16.85
N ALA A 9 -46.23 -8.16 16.88
CA ALA A 9 -46.94 -8.97 17.87
C ALA A 9 -46.56 -8.57 19.30
N ALA A 10 -47.56 -8.48 20.19
CA ALA A 10 -47.42 -7.87 21.52
C ALA A 10 -46.34 -8.54 22.39
N ASP A 11 -46.17 -9.85 22.28
CA ASP A 11 -45.16 -10.65 23.00
C ASP A 11 -43.72 -10.37 22.54
N LYS A 12 -43.54 -9.83 21.33
CA LYS A 12 -42.21 -9.53 20.74
C LYS A 12 -41.79 -8.06 20.88
N ARG A 13 -42.70 -7.17 21.31
CA ARG A 13 -42.43 -5.71 21.35
C ARG A 13 -41.32 -5.36 22.33
N SER A 14 -41.36 -5.88 23.56
CA SER A 14 -40.38 -5.59 24.62
C SER A 14 -38.97 -6.09 24.26
N GLY A 15 -38.85 -7.31 23.74
CA GLY A 15 -37.58 -7.88 23.30
C GLY A 15 -36.95 -7.10 22.14
N PHE A 16 -37.76 -6.65 21.19
CA PHE A 16 -37.29 -5.86 20.06
C PHE A 16 -36.91 -4.42 20.45
N ALA A 17 -37.67 -3.80 21.37
CA ALA A 17 -37.32 -2.51 21.94
C ALA A 17 -35.97 -2.56 22.68
N ARG A 18 -35.73 -3.62 23.47
CA ARG A 18 -34.44 -3.84 24.14
C ARG A 18 -33.28 -3.98 23.16
N TRP A 19 -33.50 -4.68 22.05
CA TRP A 19 -32.49 -4.83 21.00
C TRP A 19 -32.22 -3.53 20.23
N LEU A 20 -33.25 -2.72 19.94
CA LEU A 20 -33.09 -1.41 19.33
C LEU A 20 -32.33 -0.43 20.24
N ALA A 21 -32.56 -0.47 21.54
CA ALA A 21 -31.87 0.38 22.51
C ALA A 21 -30.37 0.06 22.65
N GLY A 22 -29.94 -1.15 22.28
CA GLY A 22 -28.55 -1.57 22.36
C GLY A 22 -27.69 -1.28 21.13
N ARG A 23 -28.23 -0.59 20.10
CA ARG A 23 -27.48 -0.24 18.90
C ARG A 23 -27.72 1.18 18.45
N ASP A 24 -26.75 1.71 17.72
CA ASP A 24 -26.92 2.97 17.02
C ASP A 24 -27.93 2.85 15.88
N CYS A 25 -28.69 3.92 15.69
CA CYS A 25 -29.50 4.06 14.49
C CYS A 25 -28.58 4.20 13.27
N THR A 26 -29.02 3.78 12.07
CA THR A 26 -28.19 3.88 10.85
C THR A 26 -27.67 5.30 10.60
N ASN A 27 -28.48 6.31 10.89
CA ASN A 27 -28.08 7.73 10.77
C ASN A 27 -27.07 8.14 11.85
N CYS A 28 -27.19 7.58 13.06
CA CYS A 28 -26.32 7.82 14.19
C CYS A 28 -24.93 7.20 13.94
N TRP A 29 -24.91 5.96 13.46
CA TRP A 29 -23.70 5.27 13.01
C TRP A 29 -23.01 6.00 11.84
N LYS A 30 -23.80 6.45 10.85
CA LYS A 30 -23.29 7.19 9.70
C LYS A 30 -22.71 8.55 10.12
N ALA A 31 -23.41 9.32 10.97
CA ALA A 31 -22.91 10.59 11.49
C ALA A 31 -21.62 10.43 12.30
N ALA A 32 -21.52 9.37 13.12
CA ALA A 32 -20.30 9.06 13.86
C ALA A 32 -19.13 8.75 12.90
N ARG A 33 -19.39 8.00 11.82
CA ARG A 33 -18.38 7.67 10.81
C ARG A 33 -17.96 8.90 9.99
N ASP A 34 -18.91 9.71 9.54
CA ASP A 34 -18.66 10.87 8.67
C ASP A 34 -17.86 11.97 9.41
N SER A 35 -18.08 12.12 10.73
CA SER A 35 -17.40 13.14 11.55
C SER A 35 -15.87 13.01 11.63
N ASN A 36 -15.30 11.88 11.21
CA ASN A 36 -13.86 11.62 11.24
C ASN A 36 -13.29 11.24 9.86
N THR A 37 -14.07 11.36 8.79
CA THR A 37 -13.65 10.95 7.44
C THR A 37 -12.77 12.01 6.79
N GLU A 38 -13.16 13.28 6.81
CA GLU A 38 -12.39 14.36 6.16
C GLU A 38 -10.98 14.51 6.76
N SER A 39 -10.87 14.58 8.10
CA SER A 39 -9.57 14.66 8.78
C SER A 39 -8.69 13.42 8.51
N ARG A 40 -9.29 12.24 8.37
CA ARG A 40 -8.58 11.01 8.02
C ARG A 40 -8.10 11.00 6.57
N GLU A 41 -8.91 11.48 5.64
CA GLU A 41 -8.57 11.58 4.22
C GLU A 41 -7.43 12.58 4.00
N GLU A 42 -7.49 13.74 4.63
CA GLU A 42 -6.41 14.74 4.63
C GLU A 42 -5.12 14.17 5.22
N TRP A 43 -5.21 13.48 6.36
CA TRP A 43 -4.05 12.82 6.95
C TRP A 43 -3.45 11.75 6.05
N LEU A 44 -4.27 10.91 5.42
CA LEU A 44 -3.82 9.89 4.46
C LEU A 44 -3.22 10.50 3.20
N ALA A 45 -3.75 11.64 2.73
CA ALA A 45 -3.19 12.36 1.59
C ALA A 45 -1.82 12.94 1.94
N GLY A 46 -1.69 13.57 3.12
CA GLY A 46 -0.41 14.08 3.63
C GLY A 46 0.63 12.98 3.79
N LYS A 47 0.24 11.83 4.37
CA LYS A 47 1.14 10.68 4.52
C LYS A 47 1.62 10.12 3.19
N ARG A 48 0.71 9.93 2.22
CA ARG A 48 1.09 9.45 0.89
C ARG A 48 1.99 10.43 0.14
N ALA A 49 1.80 11.73 0.32
CA ALA A 49 2.67 12.75 -0.28
C ALA A 49 4.09 12.71 0.33
N GLU A 50 4.20 12.52 1.65
CA GLU A 50 5.47 12.35 2.35
C GLU A 50 6.22 11.09 1.86
N GLU A 51 5.53 9.95 1.78
CA GLU A 51 6.10 8.70 1.27
C GLU A 51 6.52 8.79 -0.19
N GLN A 52 5.73 9.49 -1.02
CA GLN A 52 6.06 9.72 -2.42
C GLN A 52 7.32 10.55 -2.56
N GLN A 53 7.44 11.64 -1.78
CA GLN A 53 8.63 12.48 -1.81
C GLN A 53 9.88 11.69 -1.38
N ALA A 54 9.76 10.85 -0.36
CA ALA A 54 10.85 9.98 0.07
C ALA A 54 11.27 8.99 -1.03
N ALA A 55 10.29 8.37 -1.70
CA ALA A 55 10.55 7.46 -2.83
C ALA A 55 11.28 8.15 -3.99
N VAL A 56 10.88 9.39 -4.34
CA VAL A 56 11.51 10.18 -5.40
C VAL A 56 12.94 10.57 -5.04
N GLU A 57 13.20 11.05 -3.83
CA GLU A 57 14.54 11.44 -3.41
C GLU A 57 15.47 10.22 -3.27
N TRP A 58 14.96 9.10 -2.76
CA TRP A 58 15.68 7.83 -2.74
C TRP A 58 16.01 7.37 -4.17
N ALA A 59 15.03 7.39 -5.09
CA ALA A 59 15.25 6.97 -6.46
C ALA A 59 16.34 7.79 -7.15
N LYS A 60 16.35 9.12 -6.95
CA LYS A 60 17.44 9.98 -7.45
C LYS A 60 18.79 9.66 -6.81
N ARG A 61 18.83 9.50 -5.50
CA ARG A 61 20.08 9.25 -4.75
C ARG A 61 20.75 7.95 -5.18
N PHE A 62 19.94 6.93 -5.47
CA PHE A 62 20.40 5.61 -5.86
C PHE A 62 20.21 5.36 -7.35
N ASP A 63 20.06 6.38 -8.20
CA ASP A 63 19.95 6.27 -9.67
C ASP A 63 18.89 5.26 -10.19
N MET A 64 17.81 5.06 -9.44
CA MET A 64 16.79 4.07 -9.78
C MET A 64 16.02 4.53 -11.03
N PRO A 65 15.88 3.67 -12.06
CA PRO A 65 15.22 4.06 -13.29
C PRO A 65 13.74 4.38 -13.05
N PRO A 66 13.13 5.26 -13.87
CA PRO A 66 11.70 5.54 -13.79
C PRO A 66 10.91 4.27 -14.09
N LEU A 67 9.78 4.10 -13.40
CA LEU A 67 8.91 2.95 -13.64
C LEU A 67 8.04 3.16 -14.88
N GLU A 68 7.64 2.06 -15.50
CA GLU A 68 6.82 1.97 -16.70
C GLU A 68 5.45 1.36 -16.37
N GLY A 69 4.41 1.87 -17.01
CA GLY A 69 3.05 1.36 -16.86
C GLY A 69 2.00 2.47 -16.92
N PRO A 70 0.75 2.17 -16.56
CA PRO A 70 -0.32 3.16 -16.47
C PRO A 70 0.02 4.25 -15.45
N GLU A 71 -0.23 5.52 -15.77
CA GLU A 71 0.07 6.68 -14.91
C GLU A 71 -0.46 6.50 -13.47
N ARG A 72 -1.68 5.97 -13.33
CA ARG A 72 -2.31 5.67 -12.03
C ARG A 72 -1.52 4.68 -11.15
N ALA A 73 -0.62 3.90 -11.73
CA ALA A 73 0.17 2.88 -11.06
C ALA A 73 1.60 3.35 -10.75
N LEU A 74 2.09 4.42 -11.38
CA LEU A 74 3.49 4.85 -11.24
C LEU A 74 3.82 5.27 -9.81
N ASP A 75 3.10 6.24 -9.25
CA ASP A 75 3.31 6.69 -7.87
C ASP A 75 3.22 5.54 -6.85
N TRP A 76 2.27 4.64 -7.08
CA TRP A 76 2.10 3.48 -6.21
C TRP A 76 3.28 2.50 -6.35
N GLY A 77 3.70 2.19 -7.57
CA GLY A 77 4.85 1.33 -7.83
C GLY A 77 6.14 1.92 -7.28
N GLU A 78 6.35 3.24 -7.38
CA GLU A 78 7.53 3.92 -6.87
C GLU A 78 7.61 3.84 -5.34
N ARG A 79 6.49 4.08 -4.65
CA ARG A 79 6.42 3.89 -3.19
C ARG A 79 6.65 2.45 -2.79
N SER A 80 5.99 1.50 -3.46
CA SER A 80 6.17 0.07 -3.21
C SER A 80 7.62 -0.37 -3.39
N ARG A 81 8.27 0.06 -4.48
CA ARG A 81 9.71 -0.20 -4.73
C ARG A 81 10.58 0.35 -3.61
N HIS A 82 10.40 1.63 -3.26
CA HIS A 82 11.18 2.26 -2.20
C HIS A 82 11.01 1.54 -0.85
N GLN A 83 9.77 1.23 -0.47
CA GLN A 83 9.46 0.53 0.79
C GLN A 83 10.09 -0.87 0.81
N LEU A 84 9.92 -1.65 -0.26
CA LEU A 84 10.45 -3.01 -0.33
C LEU A 84 11.98 -3.02 -0.36
N MET A 85 12.63 -2.13 -1.12
CA MET A 85 14.09 -1.99 -1.14
C MET A 85 14.64 -1.57 0.23
N THR A 86 13.97 -0.65 0.92
CA THR A 86 14.37 -0.24 2.29
C THR A 86 14.21 -1.38 3.29
N ALA A 87 13.11 -2.14 3.20
CA ALA A 87 12.89 -3.31 4.03
C ALA A 87 13.93 -4.40 3.77
N ALA A 88 14.25 -4.66 2.50
CA ALA A 88 15.27 -5.63 2.09
C ALA A 88 16.66 -5.24 2.61
N HIS A 89 17.07 -3.97 2.45
CA HIS A 89 18.35 -3.50 2.98
C HIS A 89 18.41 -3.67 4.51
N THR A 90 17.31 -3.37 5.21
CA THR A 90 17.23 -3.56 6.66
C THR A 90 17.41 -5.04 7.03
N ALA A 91 16.64 -5.93 6.42
CA ALA A 91 16.63 -7.35 6.74
C ALA A 91 17.94 -8.07 6.34
N LEU A 92 18.51 -7.75 5.18
CA LEU A 92 19.63 -8.48 4.60
C LEU A 92 20.98 -7.90 5.00
N VAL A 93 21.12 -6.57 5.06
CA VAL A 93 22.40 -5.87 5.30
C VAL A 93 22.54 -5.41 6.74
N VAL A 94 21.53 -4.70 7.28
CA VAL A 94 21.61 -4.12 8.63
C VAL A 94 21.47 -5.18 9.72
N GLU A 95 20.46 -6.04 9.57
CA GLU A 95 20.15 -7.11 10.52
C GLU A 95 20.73 -8.46 10.10
N GLY A 96 20.98 -8.62 8.81
CA GLY A 96 21.52 -9.83 8.21
C GLY A 96 23.04 -9.84 8.12
N THR A 97 23.56 -10.65 7.21
CA THR A 97 25.00 -10.87 7.03
C THR A 97 25.50 -10.47 5.65
N TRP A 98 24.65 -9.85 4.83
CA TRP A 98 25.04 -9.44 3.48
C TRP A 98 26.04 -8.30 3.54
N ASP A 99 27.03 -8.37 2.66
CA ASP A 99 27.97 -7.29 2.47
C ASP A 99 27.54 -6.34 1.36
N GLU A 100 28.36 -5.31 1.10
CA GLU A 100 28.10 -4.32 0.06
C GLU A 100 28.07 -4.94 -1.35
N ALA A 101 28.79 -6.03 -1.60
CA ALA A 101 28.85 -6.67 -2.91
C ALA A 101 27.59 -7.49 -3.18
N ASP A 102 27.11 -8.24 -2.18
CA ASP A 102 25.83 -8.96 -2.27
C ASP A 102 24.66 -7.97 -2.50
N TRP A 103 24.66 -6.85 -1.77
CA TRP A 103 23.65 -5.82 -1.93
C TRP A 103 23.69 -5.16 -3.31
N ALA A 104 24.89 -4.84 -3.81
CA ALA A 104 25.05 -4.23 -5.12
C ALA A 104 24.49 -5.12 -6.25
N GLU A 105 24.68 -6.45 -6.17
CA GLU A 105 24.10 -7.36 -7.16
C GLU A 105 22.56 -7.32 -7.15
N LEU A 106 21.96 -7.31 -5.96
CA LEU A 106 20.51 -7.17 -5.82
C LEU A 106 20.00 -5.83 -6.34
N GLU A 107 20.70 -4.72 -6.05
CA GLU A 107 20.34 -3.41 -6.57
C GLU A 107 20.33 -3.38 -8.09
N GLU A 108 21.32 -4.00 -8.75
CA GLU A 108 21.35 -4.08 -10.21
C GLU A 108 20.18 -4.90 -10.77
N LYS A 109 19.81 -6.02 -10.13
CA LYS A 109 18.59 -6.76 -10.49
C LYS A 109 17.34 -5.91 -10.32
N ALA A 110 17.24 -5.16 -9.22
CA ALA A 110 16.12 -4.28 -8.96
C ALA A 110 16.01 -3.13 -9.98
N ARG A 111 17.14 -2.58 -10.44
CA ARG A 111 17.16 -1.56 -11.51
C ARG A 111 16.59 -2.09 -12.83
N ALA A 112 16.84 -3.36 -13.15
CA ALA A 112 16.33 -3.94 -14.39
C ALA A 112 14.78 -3.96 -14.43
N ILE A 113 14.13 -4.11 -13.28
CA ILE A 113 12.67 -4.20 -13.18
C ILE A 113 12.02 -2.82 -13.16
N THR A 114 11.58 -2.34 -14.34
CA THR A 114 10.92 -1.03 -14.45
C THR A 114 9.40 -1.12 -14.44
N ARG A 115 8.79 -2.31 -14.56
CA ARG A 115 7.33 -2.43 -14.58
C ARG A 115 6.70 -2.06 -13.23
N ALA A 116 5.94 -0.96 -13.18
CA ALA A 116 5.28 -0.48 -11.96
C ALA A 116 4.32 -1.50 -11.35
N GLY A 117 3.62 -2.25 -12.21
CA GLY A 117 2.69 -3.31 -11.77
C GLY A 117 3.39 -4.43 -10.98
N TRP A 118 4.63 -4.78 -11.34
CA TRP A 118 5.37 -5.85 -10.66
C TRP A 118 5.68 -5.46 -9.21
N TRP A 119 6.20 -4.26 -8.99
CA TRP A 119 6.48 -3.72 -7.65
C TRP A 119 5.21 -3.59 -6.80
N LEU A 120 4.09 -3.24 -7.44
CA LEU A 120 2.79 -3.14 -6.76
C LEU A 120 2.26 -4.46 -6.25
N ASP A 121 2.51 -5.55 -6.98
CA ASP A 121 2.09 -6.89 -6.61
C ASP A 121 2.89 -7.41 -5.41
N GLN A 122 4.12 -6.91 -5.19
CA GLN A 122 4.99 -7.30 -4.07
C GLN A 122 4.87 -6.40 -2.83
N ARG A 123 3.96 -5.42 -2.80
CA ARG A 123 3.92 -4.40 -1.73
C ARG A 123 3.72 -4.97 -0.31
N ASP A 124 3.18 -6.19 -0.21
CA ASP A 124 2.82 -6.85 1.05
C ASP A 124 3.78 -8.02 1.37
N THR A 125 4.90 -8.15 0.64
CA THR A 125 5.94 -9.17 0.88
C THR A 125 6.98 -8.69 1.88
N GLU A 126 7.70 -9.63 2.50
CA GLU A 126 8.81 -9.31 3.39
C GLU A 126 10.06 -8.89 2.60
N GLY A 127 10.88 -8.03 3.20
CA GLY A 127 12.11 -7.54 2.55
C GLY A 127 13.13 -8.64 2.29
N SER A 128 13.16 -9.69 3.12
CA SER A 128 14.05 -10.84 2.94
C SER A 128 13.79 -11.63 1.66
N ASP A 129 12.57 -11.55 1.13
CA ASP A 129 12.12 -12.34 -0.02
C ASP A 129 12.49 -11.65 -1.36
N LEU A 130 12.99 -10.41 -1.31
CA LEU A 130 13.20 -9.59 -2.50
C LEU A 130 14.15 -10.25 -3.52
N LEU A 131 15.22 -10.92 -3.09
CA LEU A 131 16.12 -11.61 -4.01
C LEU A 131 15.39 -12.71 -4.80
N GLU A 132 14.61 -13.55 -4.11
CA GLU A 132 13.84 -14.62 -4.74
C GLU A 132 12.80 -14.06 -5.71
N LEU A 133 12.13 -12.96 -5.32
CA LEU A 133 11.17 -12.27 -6.18
C LEU A 133 11.85 -11.73 -7.45
N LEU A 134 13.00 -11.06 -7.31
CA LEU A 134 13.75 -10.51 -8.44
C LEU A 134 14.24 -11.62 -9.39
N ASP A 135 14.70 -12.75 -8.85
CA ASP A 135 15.12 -13.91 -9.65
C ASP A 135 13.94 -14.58 -10.37
N ALA A 136 12.71 -14.45 -9.84
CA ALA A 136 11.49 -14.94 -10.47
C ALA A 136 10.89 -13.96 -11.50
N ALA A 137 11.37 -12.72 -11.57
CA ALA A 137 10.89 -11.73 -12.52
C ALA A 137 11.23 -12.15 -13.96
N THR A 138 10.34 -11.80 -14.90
CA THR A 138 10.46 -12.23 -16.30
C THR A 138 10.89 -11.07 -17.19
N GLU A 139 11.20 -11.37 -18.47
CA GLU A 139 11.46 -10.36 -19.49
C GLU A 139 10.35 -9.31 -19.64
N HIS A 140 9.10 -9.63 -19.24
CA HIS A 140 7.97 -8.70 -19.28
C HIS A 140 7.98 -7.65 -18.15
N ASP A 141 8.83 -7.85 -17.15
CA ASP A 141 8.97 -6.98 -15.99
C ASP A 141 10.20 -6.06 -16.12
N VAL A 142 11.12 -6.44 -17.01
CA VAL A 142 12.31 -5.68 -17.38
C VAL A 142 11.94 -4.53 -18.34
N GLY A 143 12.55 -3.36 -18.13
CA GLY A 143 12.33 -2.20 -18.97
C GLY A 143 12.71 -2.43 -20.42
N ASN A 144 11.86 -1.97 -21.33
CA ASN A 144 12.15 -2.08 -22.76
C ASN A 144 13.14 -0.96 -23.11
N GLU A 145 14.39 -1.32 -23.42
CA GLU A 145 15.34 -0.42 -24.08
C GLU A 145 14.73 -0.03 -25.44
N ASN A 146 13.85 0.96 -25.49
CA ASN A 146 13.39 1.50 -26.77
C ASN A 146 14.41 2.57 -27.19
N PRO A 147 15.30 2.29 -28.16
CA PRO A 147 16.40 3.20 -28.54
C PRO A 147 15.94 4.43 -29.33
N PHE A 148 14.63 4.69 -29.45
CA PHE A 148 14.05 5.77 -30.24
C PHE A 148 13.28 6.81 -29.41
N ARG A 149 13.59 6.97 -28.12
CA ARG A 149 13.01 8.03 -27.31
C ARG A 149 13.80 9.33 -27.36
#